data_AF-A0A0D8XPR1-F1
#
_entry.id   AF-A0A0D8XPR1-F1
#
_cell.length_a   1.000
_cell.length_b   1.000
_cell.length_c   1.000
_cell.angle_alpha   90.00
_cell.angle_beta   90.00
_cell.angle_gamma   90.00
#
_symmetry.space_group_name_H-M   'P 1'
#
loop_
_entity.id
_entity.type
_entity.pdbx_description
1 polymer ?
#
loop_
_entity_poly.entity_id
_entity_poly.type
_entity_poly.pdbx_seq_one_letter_code
_entity_poly.pdbx_strand_id
1 'polypeptide(L)'
;MGSNRRFNVIECVEYNVDDNNAANISKYFENACEFIDAAREKGGKTIIFCAAGISRSATLAIMYLVIKRGMSLRDAYYHVNQTRPIISPNIGFWRQMIEFEKHMFGKTTVSLITRRFGRPFPDVYLH
;
A
#
# COMPACT_ATOMS: atom_id res chain seq x y z
N MET A 1 -40.90 11.86 -17.77
CA MET A 1 -39.78 12.82 -17.62
C MET A 1 -39.24 12.69 -16.21
N GLY A 2 -37.92 12.47 -16.05
CA GLY A 2 -37.27 12.24 -14.76
C GLY A 2 -36.00 11.41 -14.91
N SER A 3 -35.00 12.00 -15.57
CA SER A 3 -33.66 11.43 -15.77
C SER A 3 -32.95 11.16 -14.45
N ASN A 4 -32.37 9.96 -14.28
CA ASN A 4 -31.15 9.81 -13.47
C ASN A 4 -30.23 8.74 -14.09
N ARG A 5 -29.53 9.12 -15.16
CA ARG A 5 -28.32 8.43 -15.63
C ARG A 5 -27.13 8.99 -14.84
N ARG A 6 -26.37 8.12 -14.14
CA ARG A 6 -24.99 8.27 -13.56
C ARG A 6 -25.01 7.44 -12.26
N PHE A 7 -24.58 6.17 -12.21
CA PHE A 7 -23.19 5.74 -11.95
C PHE A 7 -22.95 4.26 -12.31
N ASN A 8 -23.35 3.79 -13.50
CA ASN A 8 -23.05 2.40 -13.93
C ASN A 8 -21.58 2.19 -14.39
N VAL A 9 -20.61 3.00 -13.93
CA VAL A 9 -19.27 3.13 -14.58
C VAL A 9 -18.09 3.06 -13.58
N ILE A 10 -18.32 2.84 -12.28
CA ILE A 10 -17.24 2.75 -11.29
C ILE A 10 -17.28 1.36 -10.65
N GLU A 11 -16.28 0.54 -10.97
CA GLU A 11 -16.02 -0.73 -10.30
C GLU A 11 -15.37 -0.43 -8.93
N CYS A 12 -15.86 -1.08 -7.87
CA CYS A 12 -15.38 -0.87 -6.49
C CYS A 12 -15.04 -2.21 -5.84
N VAL A 13 -14.00 -2.21 -5.01
CA VAL A 13 -13.64 -3.30 -4.11
C VAL A 13 -13.38 -2.72 -2.72
N GLU A 14 -13.88 -3.38 -1.68
CA GLU A 14 -13.70 -2.97 -0.29
C GLU A 14 -12.91 -4.02 0.48
N TYR A 15 -11.88 -3.57 1.19
CA TYR A 15 -11.04 -4.42 2.04
C TYR A 15 -11.27 -4.06 3.51
N ASN A 16 -11.91 -4.99 4.23
CA ASN A 16 -12.15 -4.85 5.66
C ASN A 16 -10.87 -5.10 6.46
N VAL A 17 -10.15 -4.02 6.77
CA VAL A 17 -8.92 -4.05 7.55
C VAL A 17 -8.81 -2.81 8.46
N ASP A 18 -8.58 -3.08 9.74
CA ASP A 18 -8.33 -2.05 10.73
C ASP A 18 -6.91 -1.49 10.59
N ASP A 19 -6.73 -0.22 10.94
CA ASP A 19 -5.41 0.41 10.95
C ASP A 19 -4.69 0.18 12.27
N ASN A 20 -4.32 -1.07 12.54
CA ASN A 20 -3.58 -1.44 13.74
C ASN A 20 -2.51 -2.50 13.44
N ASN A 21 -1.60 -2.69 14.40
CA ASN A 21 -0.42 -3.55 14.22
C ASN A 21 -0.74 -5.06 14.13
N ALA A 22 -1.94 -5.48 14.56
CA ALA A 22 -2.36 -6.88 14.54
C ALA A 22 -3.16 -7.24 13.27
N ALA A 23 -3.64 -6.24 12.53
CA ALA A 23 -4.44 -6.45 11.34
C ALA A 23 -3.59 -7.04 10.20
N ASN A 24 -4.11 -8.08 9.54
CA ASN A 24 -3.49 -8.70 8.38
C ASN A 24 -3.99 -8.03 7.10
N ILE A 25 -3.18 -7.12 6.56
CA ILE A 25 -3.42 -6.45 5.27
C ILE A 25 -2.77 -7.20 4.10
N SER A 26 -1.73 -8.03 4.35
CA SER A 26 -0.99 -8.72 3.29
C SER A 26 -1.85 -9.70 2.49
N LYS A 27 -2.88 -10.27 3.11
CA LYS A 27 -3.88 -11.11 2.43
C LYS A 27 -4.61 -10.39 1.27
N TYR A 28 -4.52 -9.07 1.18
CA TYR A 28 -5.13 -8.27 0.11
C TYR A 28 -4.13 -7.79 -0.95
N PHE A 29 -2.82 -7.99 -0.77
CA PHE A 29 -1.82 -7.42 -1.67
C PHE A 29 -2.01 -7.85 -3.13
N GLU A 30 -2.08 -9.16 -3.40
CA GLU A 30 -2.20 -9.68 -4.76
C GLU A 30 -3.52 -9.26 -5.41
N ASN A 31 -4.66 -9.53 -4.74
CA ASN A 31 -5.98 -9.18 -5.27
C ASN A 31 -6.14 -7.67 -5.52
N ALA A 32 -5.67 -6.81 -4.61
CA ALA A 32 -5.70 -5.37 -4.81
C ALA A 32 -4.84 -4.95 -6.00
N CYS A 33 -3.65 -5.54 -6.15
CA CYS A 33 -2.79 -5.26 -7.28
C CYS A 33 -3.41 -5.70 -8.60
N GLU A 34 -4.06 -6.86 -8.65
CA GLU A 34 -4.80 -7.33 -9.83
C GLU A 34 -5.95 -6.39 -10.20
N PHE A 35 -6.73 -5.95 -9.22
CA PHE A 35 -7.82 -4.99 -9.44
C PHE A 35 -7.31 -3.66 -10.04
N ILE A 36 -6.23 -3.12 -9.47
CA ILE A 36 -5.60 -1.88 -9.97
C ILE A 36 -5.07 -2.08 -11.40
N ASP A 37 -4.40 -3.20 -11.65
CA ASP A 37 -3.76 -3.48 -12.93
C ASP A 37 -4.79 -3.74 -14.04
N ALA A 38 -5.87 -4.46 -13.75
CA ALA A 38 -6.97 -4.70 -14.69
C ALA A 38 -7.64 -3.38 -15.12
N ALA A 39 -7.84 -2.44 -14.18
CA ALA A 39 -8.35 -1.11 -14.51
C ALA A 39 -7.37 -0.33 -15.40
N ARG A 40 -6.05 -0.42 -15.11
CA ARG A 40 -5.00 0.21 -15.91
C ARG A 40 -4.93 -0.37 -17.33
N GLU A 41 -5.01 -1.68 -17.50
CA GLU A 41 -4.99 -2.36 -18.81
C GLU A 41 -6.15 -1.94 -19.71
N LYS A 42 -7.31 -1.65 -19.13
CA LYS A 42 -8.47 -1.08 -19.82
C LYS A 42 -8.34 0.43 -20.13
N GLY A 43 -7.20 1.05 -19.81
CA GLY A 43 -6.98 2.49 -19.95
C GLY A 43 -7.70 3.34 -18.88
N GLY A 44 -8.17 2.71 -17.81
CA GLY A 44 -8.85 3.36 -16.69
C GLY A 44 -7.88 3.97 -15.66
N LYS A 45 -8.47 4.54 -14.61
CA LYS A 45 -7.75 5.08 -13.45
C LYS A 45 -8.36 4.53 -12.17
N THR A 46 -7.51 4.23 -11.20
CA THR A 46 -7.92 3.70 -9.89
C THR A 46 -7.63 4.70 -8.79
N ILE A 47 -8.57 4.87 -7.87
CA ILE A 47 -8.37 5.64 -6.64
C ILE A 47 -8.30 4.64 -5.48
N ILE A 48 -7.22 4.72 -4.70
CA ILE A 48 -7.05 3.95 -3.46
C ILE A 48 -7.17 4.93 -2.30
N PHE A 49 -8.11 4.71 -1.40
CA PHE A 49 -8.30 5.59 -0.25
C PHE A 49 -8.57 4.79 1.04
N CYS A 50 -8.32 5.44 2.16
CA CYS A 50 -8.73 5.00 3.49
C CYS A 50 -9.09 6.26 4.30
N ALA A 51 -9.47 6.11 5.58
CA ALA A 51 -9.97 7.23 6.38
C ALA A 51 -9.05 8.47 6.38
N ALA A 52 -7.75 8.31 6.64
CA ALA A 52 -6.79 9.42 6.70
C ALA A 52 -5.87 9.53 5.48
N GLY A 53 -5.83 8.49 4.62
CA GLY A 53 -4.86 8.41 3.53
C GLY A 53 -3.40 8.39 4.01
N ILE A 54 -3.14 7.85 5.21
CA ILE A 54 -1.80 7.81 5.85
C ILE A 54 -1.22 6.39 5.79
N SER A 55 -2.00 5.37 6.20
CA SER A 55 -1.49 4.02 6.44
C SER A 55 -2.06 3.00 5.44
N ARG A 56 -3.27 2.47 5.64
CA ARG A 56 -3.88 1.39 4.83
C ARG A 56 -3.79 1.60 3.31
N SER A 57 -4.27 2.75 2.82
CA SER A 57 -4.24 3.02 1.37
C SER A 57 -2.82 3.23 0.84
N ALA A 58 -1.93 3.81 1.64
CA ALA A 58 -0.53 3.97 1.28
C ALA A 58 0.17 2.60 1.17
N THR A 59 -0.11 1.68 2.10
CA THR A 59 0.39 0.30 2.04
C THR A 59 0.03 -0.38 0.73
N LEU A 60 -1.24 -0.33 0.30
CA LEU A 60 -1.65 -0.95 -0.97
C LEU A 60 -1.02 -0.25 -2.19
N ALA A 61 -0.89 1.07 -2.17
CA ALA A 61 -0.22 1.82 -3.24
C ALA A 61 1.27 1.45 -3.36
N ILE A 62 1.98 1.32 -2.24
CA ILE A 62 3.37 0.87 -2.19
C ILE A 62 3.47 -0.56 -2.75
N MET A 63 2.60 -1.47 -2.28
CA MET A 63 2.64 -2.86 -2.72
C MET A 63 2.31 -3.04 -4.20
N TYR A 64 1.47 -2.18 -4.79
CA TYR A 64 1.26 -2.16 -6.24
C TYR A 64 2.55 -1.89 -7.02
N LEU A 65 3.35 -0.92 -6.57
CA LEU A 65 4.64 -0.62 -7.20
C LEU A 65 5.65 -1.77 -7.04
N VAL A 66 5.65 -2.41 -5.87
CA VAL A 66 6.50 -3.58 -5.63
C VAL A 66 6.11 -4.75 -6.54
N ILE A 67 4.84 -5.14 -6.54
CA ILE A 67 4.34 -6.35 -7.21
C ILE A 67 4.25 -6.15 -8.72
N LYS A 68 3.63 -5.06 -9.18
CA LYS A 68 3.31 -4.85 -10.61
C LYS A 68 4.34 -4.03 -11.36
N ARG A 69 5.16 -3.24 -10.65
CA ARG A 69 6.19 -2.39 -11.27
C ARG A 69 7.61 -2.84 -10.97
N GLY A 70 7.80 -3.90 -10.18
CA GLY A 70 9.11 -4.48 -9.88
C GLY A 70 10.03 -3.55 -9.10
N MET A 71 9.47 -2.56 -8.40
CA MET A 71 10.26 -1.66 -7.57
C MET A 71 10.69 -2.36 -6.28
N SER A 72 11.84 -1.97 -5.74
CA SER A 72 12.17 -2.34 -4.35
C SER A 72 11.16 -1.70 -3.39
N LEU A 73 10.95 -2.31 -2.21
CA LEU A 73 10.06 -1.74 -1.19
C LEU A 73 10.49 -0.33 -0.79
N ARG A 74 11.80 -0.08 -0.67
CA ARG A 74 12.36 1.25 -0.41
C ARG A 74 12.00 2.25 -1.50
N ASP A 75 12.25 1.91 -2.76
CA ASP A 75 11.99 2.83 -3.88
C ASP A 75 10.48 3.08 -4.05
N ALA A 76 9.67 2.04 -3.87
CA ALA A 76 8.22 2.14 -3.90
C ALA A 76 7.71 3.09 -2.80
N TYR A 77 8.22 2.96 -1.57
CA TYR A 77 7.90 3.89 -0.49
C TYR A 77 8.28 5.32 -0.86
N TYR A 78 9.52 5.57 -1.31
CA TYR A 78 9.96 6.93 -1.63
C TYR A 78 9.14 7.55 -2.76
N HIS A 79 8.76 6.77 -3.79
CA HIS A 79 7.91 7.24 -4.86
C HIS A 79 6.54 7.72 -4.36
N VAL A 80 5.89 6.93 -3.49
CA VAL A 80 4.59 7.33 -2.92
C VAL A 80 4.77 8.50 -1.93
N ASN A 81 5.84 8.50 -1.12
CA ASN A 81 6.12 9.55 -0.15
C ASN A 81 6.38 10.91 -0.81
N GLN A 82 7.13 10.93 -1.93
CA GLN A 82 7.34 12.15 -2.71
C GLN A 82 6.02 12.74 -3.24
N THR A 83 5.06 11.88 -3.59
CA THR A 83 3.74 12.30 -4.09
C THR A 83 2.79 12.69 -2.97
N ARG A 84 2.91 12.04 -1.80
CA ARG A 84 2.07 12.27 -0.61
C ARG A 84 2.92 12.17 0.66
N PRO A 85 3.59 13.26 1.11
CA PRO A 85 4.57 13.22 2.21
C PRO A 85 4.03 12.89 3.60
N ILE A 86 2.71 12.77 3.74
CA ILE A 86 2.06 12.44 5.02
C ILE A 86 1.88 10.92 5.22
N ILE A 87 2.28 10.09 4.25
CA ILE A 87 2.12 8.64 4.41
C ILE A 87 2.97 8.13 5.57
N SER A 88 2.37 7.28 6.39
CA SER A 88 3.04 6.63 7.49
C SER A 88 2.32 5.32 7.81
N PRO A 89 2.58 4.24 7.05
CA PRO A 89 2.05 2.92 7.36
C PRO A 89 2.36 2.52 8.80
N ASN A 90 1.41 1.88 9.47
CA ASN A 90 1.67 1.37 10.81
C ASN A 90 2.76 0.29 10.79
N ILE A 91 3.39 0.03 11.94
CA ILE A 91 4.55 -0.86 12.02
C ILE A 91 4.19 -2.32 11.71
N GLY A 92 2.95 -2.75 11.98
CA GLY A 92 2.45 -4.08 11.57
C GLY A 92 2.40 -4.24 10.06
N PHE A 93 1.98 -3.19 9.34
CA PHE A 93 1.97 -3.19 7.87
C PHE A 93 3.37 -3.14 7.30
N TRP A 94 4.30 -2.38 7.90
CA TRP A 94 5.71 -2.43 7.51
C TRP A 94 6.30 -3.83 7.62
N ARG A 95 6.04 -4.54 8.73
CA ARG A 95 6.49 -5.93 8.89
C ARG A 95 5.96 -6.82 7.76
N GLN A 96 4.68 -6.69 7.45
CA GLN A 96 4.04 -7.46 6.37
C GLN A 96 4.62 -7.14 4.98
N MET A 97 4.92 -5.88 4.68
CA MET A 97 5.54 -5.49 3.41
C MET A 97 6.99 -6.01 3.29
N ILE A 98 7.79 -5.90 4.37
CA ILE A 98 9.18 -6.40 4.42
C ILE A 98 9.20 -7.92 4.28
N GLU A 99 8.29 -8.61 4.98
CA GLU A 99 8.15 -10.04 4.88
C GLU A 99 7.76 -10.47 3.46
N PHE A 100 6.82 -9.77 2.83
CA PHE A 100 6.45 -10.02 1.43
C PHE A 100 7.64 -9.83 0.48
N GLU A 101 8.39 -8.73 0.59
CA GLU A 101 9.56 -8.47 -0.25
C GLU A 101 10.62 -9.58 -0.10
N LYS A 102 10.86 -10.03 1.14
CA LYS A 102 11.77 -11.14 1.41
C LYS A 102 11.32 -12.44 0.74
N HIS A 103 10.05 -12.79 0.85
CA HIS A 103 9.51 -14.01 0.27
C HIS A 103 9.55 -14.00 -1.26
N MET A 104 9.21 -12.85 -1.89
CA MET A 104 9.13 -12.75 -3.34
C MET A 104 10.49 -12.57 -4.02
N PHE A 105 11.41 -11.84 -3.40
CA PHE A 105 12.67 -11.44 -4.05
C PHE A 105 13.93 -11.94 -3.34
N GLY A 106 13.79 -12.69 -2.24
CA GLY A 106 14.91 -13.25 -1.48
C GLY A 106 15.75 -12.19 -0.73
N LYS A 107 15.32 -10.93 -0.71
CA LYS A 107 16.02 -9.81 -0.08
C LYS A 107 15.04 -8.81 0.51
N THR A 108 15.53 -7.99 1.44
CA THR A 108 14.80 -6.87 2.04
C THR A 108 15.54 -5.57 1.79
N THR A 109 14.85 -4.52 1.37
CA THR A 109 15.44 -3.19 1.14
C THR A 109 15.09 -2.18 2.23
N VAL A 110 14.16 -2.52 3.12
CA VAL A 110 13.76 -1.73 4.30
C VAL A 110 13.99 -2.56 5.55
N SER A 111 14.52 -1.94 6.60
CA SER A 111 14.76 -2.57 7.90
C SER A 111 14.05 -1.82 9.02
N LEU A 112 13.60 -2.54 10.05
CA LEU A 112 13.04 -1.92 11.25
C LEU A 112 14.13 -1.64 12.27
N ILE A 113 14.32 -0.37 12.61
CA ILE A 113 15.31 0.09 13.59
C ILE A 113 14.60 0.41 14.90
N THR A 114 15.26 0.13 16.01
CA THR A 114 14.79 0.50 17.35
C THR A 114 15.85 1.39 18.01
N ARG A 115 15.46 2.61 18.42
CA ARG A 115 16.29 3.43 19.31
C ARG A 115 16.11 2.98 20.76
N ARG A 116 17.10 3.23 21.63
CA ARG A 116 17.13 2.79 23.03
C ARG A 116 15.76 3.03 23.71
N PHE A 117 15.09 1.94 24.14
CA PHE A 117 13.74 1.92 24.74
C PHE A 117 12.58 2.49 23.89
N GLY A 118 12.76 2.65 22.58
CA GLY A 118 11.75 3.16 21.65
C GLY A 118 10.92 2.06 20.97
N ARG A 119 9.85 2.47 20.28
CA ARG A 119 9.12 1.58 19.36
C ARG A 119 9.91 1.41 18.05
N PRO A 120 9.87 0.23 17.41
CA PRO A 120 10.51 0.04 16.11
C PRO A 120 9.85 0.93 15.06
N PHE A 121 10.67 1.47 14.15
CA PHE A 121 10.25 2.27 13.00
C PHE A 121 11.09 1.89 11.78
N PRO A 122 10.58 2.06 10.55
CA PRO A 122 11.33 1.72 9.35
C PRO A 122 12.46 2.72 9.10
N ASP A 123 13.60 2.22 8.66
CA ASP A 123 14.81 3.01 8.39
C ASP A 123 14.64 4.06 7.28
N VAL A 124 13.67 3.88 6.38
CA VAL A 124 13.30 4.88 5.36
C VAL A 124 12.78 6.21 5.94
N TYR A 125 12.46 6.27 7.23
CA TYR A 125 12.07 7.52 7.91
C TYR A 125 13.26 8.38 8.36
N LEU A 126 14.49 7.91 8.16
CA LEU A 126 15.70 8.65 8.52
C LEU A 126 16.22 9.59 7.41
N HIS A 127 15.55 9.60 6.25
CA HIS A 127 15.98 10.32 5.05
C HIS A 127 14.83 11.07 4.41
#